data_AF-A0A960X4Y7-F1
#
_entry.id   AF-A0A960X4Y7-F1
#
_cell.length_a   1.000
_cell.length_b   1.000
_cell.length_c   1.000
_cell.angle_alpha   90.00
_cell.angle_beta   90.00
_cell.angle_gamma   90.00
#
_symmetry.space_group_name_H-M   'P 1'
#
loop_
_entity.id
_entity.type
_entity.pdbx_description
1 polymer ?
#
loop_
_entity_poly.entity_id
_entity_poly.type
_entity_poly.pdbx_seq_one_letter_code
_entity_poly.pdbx_strand_id
1 'polypeptide(L)'
;MELSGTARIDVSDGQSPGSALIGSRNAAEVAIGTNALIQADNLSSGNGGSVKVLSKSATKFSGTITAEAKGSKGNGGQVEVSSSGKKGLTFRGKTSLKSAHGQDGQLLLDPKFAIIRSSGTDPATGNTFDNDPEGTVTISGADLSAALSSASVIIQANTDITLDDVITSSTNGNGLSFQAGRSITLETNSSVTLNNGAFYCKINDENALLYDRSAGGAGFFGVGPVTINTQGGDVTLDVGTFGGVQGGTMNVINTMINAGGGNIIVNGYGCMENARGLATNIAECSQLVTSGSGTIDVTGTAVSAQVNGGGPNAGVSNNFGIFATGLAAEANLIQTENGAITITGTGASIDLGYNNGGTYLSMTQVKTTGTGSITINGTAGSGQTQNLGVVLNGPMGLVSSNTGSIQITGVGKGTEQGNMGISIETGSQVVATGAADITIHGTGGNGTSLNLGVAITTQGSGVSSEGGSVFITGIAQGSNNSNQGFNMNEGCYVKTTGSGVITIDGTGSGAGNSNMGAVFTGKTLEVTSVDGDINITGTGAGAGPSNSGVYIQYPGAIGTTGSGEVNITNNTP
;
A
#
# COMPACT_ATOMS: atom_id res chain seq x y z
N MET A 1 12.29 41.66 -0.80
CA MET A 1 11.72 42.25 0.44
C MET A 1 12.41 41.59 1.62
N GLU A 2 12.82 42.35 2.63
CA GLU A 2 13.51 41.80 3.79
C GLU A 2 12.95 42.38 5.10
N LEU A 3 12.65 41.51 6.06
CA LEU A 3 12.44 41.86 7.46
C LEU A 3 13.72 41.52 8.22
N SER A 4 14.54 42.52 8.52
CA SER A 4 15.84 42.35 9.16
C SER A 4 15.88 42.93 10.58
N GLY A 5 16.97 42.65 11.31
CA GLY A 5 17.13 43.09 12.68
C GLY A 5 16.00 42.58 13.58
N THR A 6 15.53 43.42 14.50
CA THR A 6 14.46 43.12 15.46
C THR A 6 13.07 43.55 14.96
N ALA A 7 12.84 43.52 13.64
CA ALA A 7 11.56 43.93 13.07
C ALA A 7 10.41 43.09 13.65
N ARG A 8 9.31 43.76 14.03
CA ARG A 8 8.12 43.12 14.61
C ARG A 8 6.87 43.48 13.83
N ILE A 9 6.11 42.46 13.46
CA ILE A 9 4.75 42.59 12.94
C ILE A 9 3.83 41.91 13.95
N ASP A 10 2.86 42.62 14.47
CA ASP A 10 1.92 42.11 15.48
C ASP A 10 0.50 42.37 15.03
N VAL A 11 -0.20 41.30 14.68
CA VAL A 11 -1.62 41.26 14.34
C VAL A 11 -2.38 40.39 15.36
N SER A 12 -1.83 40.20 16.56
CA SER A 12 -2.47 39.46 17.64
C SER A 12 -3.69 40.23 18.17
N ASP A 13 -4.71 39.50 18.62
CA ASP A 13 -5.91 40.09 19.21
C ASP A 13 -6.55 39.14 20.24
N GLY A 14 -7.38 39.67 21.13
CA GLY A 14 -8.16 38.90 22.08
C GLY A 14 -9.29 38.08 21.45
N GLN A 15 -10.00 38.58 20.43
CA GLN A 15 -11.22 37.94 19.94
C GLN A 15 -11.09 37.38 18.53
N SER A 16 -10.36 38.06 17.64
CA SER A 16 -10.19 37.68 16.24
C SER A 16 -8.82 38.15 15.74
N PRO A 17 -7.74 37.37 16.01
CA PRO A 17 -6.41 37.71 15.53
C PRO A 17 -6.42 37.92 14.01
N GLY A 18 -5.65 38.92 13.59
CA GLY A 18 -5.53 39.31 12.20
C GLY A 18 -4.73 38.31 11.37
N SER A 19 -4.57 38.66 10.09
CA SER A 19 -3.72 37.94 9.15
C SER A 19 -2.56 38.81 8.71
N ALA A 20 -1.36 38.25 8.63
CA ALA A 20 -0.18 38.91 8.08
C ALA A 20 0.22 38.26 6.75
N LEU A 21 0.37 39.08 5.70
CA LEU A 21 0.93 38.66 4.42
C LEU A 21 2.23 39.42 4.17
N ILE A 22 3.34 38.67 4.10
CA ILE A 22 4.66 39.21 3.80
C ILE A 22 5.07 38.77 2.40
N GLY A 23 5.30 39.75 1.52
CA GLY A 23 5.60 39.52 0.12
C GLY A 23 4.36 39.26 -0.72
N SER A 24 4.53 38.49 -1.80
CA SER A 24 3.46 38.06 -2.70
C SER A 24 3.97 36.98 -3.65
N ARG A 25 3.09 36.28 -4.37
CA ARG A 25 3.48 35.36 -5.46
C ARG A 25 4.16 36.06 -6.66
N ASN A 26 4.24 37.38 -6.65
CA ASN A 26 4.99 38.17 -7.64
C ASN A 26 6.31 38.75 -7.08
N ALA A 27 6.52 38.73 -5.77
CA ALA A 27 7.74 39.25 -5.16
C ALA A 27 8.92 38.36 -5.52
N ALA A 28 9.96 38.89 -6.16
CA ALA A 28 11.10 38.07 -6.57
C ALA A 28 11.68 37.27 -5.39
N GLU A 29 11.98 37.95 -4.29
CA GLU A 29 12.50 37.32 -3.07
C GLU A 29 11.89 37.92 -1.81
N VAL A 30 11.74 37.07 -0.78
CA VAL A 30 11.37 37.44 0.59
C VAL A 30 12.34 36.82 1.58
N ALA A 31 12.90 37.63 2.47
CA ALA A 31 13.77 37.18 3.55
C ALA A 31 13.25 37.64 4.92
N ILE A 32 13.18 36.72 5.89
CA ILE A 32 12.85 36.98 7.29
C ILE A 32 14.09 36.64 8.12
N GLY A 33 14.74 37.66 8.66
CA GLY A 33 15.96 37.53 9.45
C GLY A 33 15.75 36.88 10.81
N THR A 34 16.81 36.33 11.40
CA THR A 34 16.79 35.53 12.63
C THR A 34 16.10 36.18 13.83
N ASN A 35 16.18 37.50 13.94
CA ASN A 35 15.62 38.26 15.06
C ASN A 35 14.26 38.92 14.74
N ALA A 36 13.72 38.71 13.54
CA ALA A 36 12.41 39.22 13.16
C ALA A 36 11.29 38.37 13.77
N LEU A 37 10.20 39.01 14.19
CA LEU A 37 9.06 38.39 14.84
C LEU A 37 7.75 38.78 14.15
N ILE A 38 6.94 37.80 13.79
CA ILE A 38 5.59 38.00 13.25
C ILE A 38 4.61 37.30 14.19
N GLN A 39 3.60 38.00 14.68
CA GLN A 39 2.65 37.46 15.66
C GLN A 39 1.22 37.63 15.18
N ALA A 40 0.45 36.57 15.31
CA ALA A 40 -0.97 36.49 15.03
C ALA A 40 -1.66 35.67 16.14
N ASP A 41 -1.29 35.90 17.39
CA ASP A 41 -1.79 35.10 18.52
C ASP A 41 -3.23 35.49 18.88
N ASN A 42 -4.06 34.50 19.23
CA ASN A 42 -5.30 34.75 19.95
C ASN A 42 -5.03 34.82 21.45
N LEU A 43 -5.31 35.96 22.07
CA LEU A 43 -4.98 36.23 23.47
C LEU A 43 -6.10 35.92 24.47
N SER A 44 -7.32 35.56 24.02
CA SER A 44 -8.42 35.32 24.97
C SER A 44 -9.28 34.09 24.67
N SER A 45 -9.89 33.97 23.50
CA SER A 45 -10.77 32.86 23.17
C SER A 45 -10.96 32.82 21.66
N GLY A 46 -10.52 31.75 21.02
CA GLY A 46 -10.60 31.56 19.58
C GLY A 46 -9.30 31.03 19.01
N ASN A 47 -9.31 30.78 17.71
CA ASN A 47 -8.16 30.22 17.03
C ASN A 47 -7.06 31.25 16.85
N GLY A 48 -5.80 30.80 16.79
CA GLY A 48 -4.69 31.61 16.30
C GLY A 48 -4.96 32.12 14.88
N GLY A 49 -4.33 33.25 14.53
CA GLY A 49 -4.49 33.90 13.23
C GLY A 49 -3.74 33.20 12.10
N SER A 50 -3.51 33.92 11.00
CA SER A 50 -2.82 33.39 9.83
C SER A 50 -1.63 34.23 9.42
N VAL A 51 -0.52 33.59 9.05
CA VAL A 51 0.66 34.27 8.51
C VAL A 51 1.09 33.61 7.22
N LYS A 52 1.30 34.41 6.18
CA LYS A 52 1.81 33.94 4.89
C LYS A 52 3.10 34.67 4.53
N VAL A 53 4.15 33.92 4.20
CA VAL A 53 5.42 34.44 3.67
C VAL A 53 5.57 33.90 2.26
N LEU A 54 5.34 34.76 1.27
CA LEU A 54 5.21 34.34 -0.14
C LEU A 54 6.22 35.03 -1.04
N SER A 55 6.87 34.26 -1.90
CA SER A 55 7.66 34.77 -3.00
C SER A 55 7.39 34.06 -4.32
N LYS A 56 7.78 34.72 -5.41
CA LYS A 56 7.89 34.17 -6.75
C LYS A 56 9.11 33.29 -6.89
N SER A 57 10.30 33.73 -6.46
CA SER A 57 11.55 33.01 -6.76
C SER A 57 12.18 32.36 -5.54
N ALA A 58 12.41 33.12 -4.46
CA ALA A 58 13.07 32.60 -3.26
C ALA A 58 12.47 33.13 -1.94
N THR A 59 12.26 32.23 -0.99
CA THR A 59 11.87 32.58 0.39
C THR A 59 12.95 32.09 1.36
N LYS A 60 13.55 33.00 2.14
CA LYS A 60 14.45 32.65 3.25
C LYS A 60 13.78 32.99 4.57
N PHE A 61 13.47 31.99 5.37
CA PHE A 61 12.84 32.14 6.66
C PHE A 61 13.80 31.70 7.78
N SER A 62 14.27 32.65 8.58
CA SER A 62 15.11 32.40 9.76
C SER A 62 14.53 32.98 11.05
N GLY A 63 13.50 33.83 10.95
CA GLY A 63 12.87 34.49 12.10
C GLY A 63 11.89 33.62 12.87
N THR A 64 10.99 34.27 13.62
CA THR A 64 9.96 33.61 14.43
C THR A 64 8.56 34.03 13.97
N ILE A 65 7.65 33.06 13.81
CA ILE A 65 6.22 33.29 13.65
C ILE A 65 5.48 32.67 14.83
N THR A 66 4.56 33.41 15.45
CA THR A 66 3.60 32.86 16.41
C THR A 66 2.18 33.08 15.90
N ALA A 67 1.36 32.05 15.96
CA ALA A 67 -0.08 32.15 15.75
C ALA A 67 -0.77 31.18 16.70
N GLU A 68 -0.53 31.38 18.00
CA GLU A 68 -1.01 30.49 19.06
C GLU A 68 -2.45 30.81 19.47
N ALA A 69 -3.19 29.79 19.92
CA ALA A 69 -4.39 29.99 20.71
C ALA A 69 -4.02 29.98 22.20
N LYS A 70 -3.74 31.17 22.76
CA LYS A 70 -3.36 31.35 24.18
C LYS A 70 -4.56 31.46 25.11
N GLY A 71 -5.75 31.58 24.53
CA GLY A 71 -7.02 31.65 25.24
C GLY A 71 -7.47 30.35 25.89
N SER A 72 -8.61 30.37 26.57
CA SER A 72 -9.20 29.19 27.23
C SER A 72 -9.84 28.18 26.27
N LYS A 73 -9.92 28.51 24.98
CA LYS A 73 -10.43 27.66 23.89
C LYS A 73 -9.88 28.13 22.55
N GLY A 74 -9.85 27.23 21.57
CA GLY A 74 -9.44 27.50 20.19
C GLY A 74 -8.33 26.57 19.73
N ASN A 75 -8.09 26.55 18.43
CA ASN A 75 -6.99 25.80 17.81
C ASN A 75 -5.85 26.74 17.43
N GLY A 76 -4.66 26.19 17.27
CA GLY A 76 -3.55 26.90 16.66
C GLY A 76 -3.88 27.49 15.29
N GLY A 77 -3.15 28.53 14.92
CA GLY A 77 -3.29 29.22 13.65
C GLY A 77 -2.69 28.49 12.45
N GLN A 78 -2.61 29.19 11.33
CA GLN A 78 -2.09 28.64 10.07
C GLN A 78 -0.92 29.49 9.57
N VAL A 79 0.18 28.82 9.23
CA VAL A 79 1.35 29.47 8.64
C VAL A 79 1.68 28.84 7.30
N GLU A 80 1.91 29.67 6.30
CA GLU A 80 2.39 29.27 4.97
C GLU A 80 3.73 29.96 4.70
N VAL A 81 4.77 29.18 4.40
CA VAL A 81 6.07 29.68 3.93
C VAL A 81 6.37 29.04 2.59
N SER A 82 6.24 29.81 1.52
CA SER A 82 6.21 29.28 0.15
C SER A 82 7.14 30.03 -0.78
N SER A 83 7.65 29.33 -1.79
CA SER A 83 8.27 29.94 -2.96
C SER A 83 7.85 29.19 -4.23
N SER A 84 7.22 29.92 -5.14
CA SER A 84 6.63 29.37 -6.37
C SER A 84 7.61 29.27 -7.54
N GLY A 85 8.92 29.35 -7.30
CA GLY A 85 9.90 29.50 -8.37
C GLY A 85 11.23 28.84 -8.10
N LYS A 86 12.08 28.93 -9.12
CA LYS A 86 13.24 28.04 -9.31
C LYS A 86 14.39 28.24 -8.31
N LYS A 87 14.36 29.28 -7.45
CA LYS A 87 15.44 29.59 -6.51
C LYS A 87 15.19 29.02 -5.10
N GLY A 88 14.03 28.41 -4.85
CA GLY A 88 13.79 27.54 -3.68
C GLY A 88 13.31 28.24 -2.41
N LEU A 89 13.17 27.46 -1.35
CA LEU A 89 12.77 27.84 0.00
C LEU A 89 13.93 27.50 0.95
N THR A 90 14.25 28.35 1.91
CA THR A 90 15.15 28.01 3.02
C THR A 90 14.40 28.23 4.31
N PHE A 91 14.20 27.16 5.08
CA PHE A 91 13.47 27.18 6.34
C PHE A 91 14.42 26.82 7.48
N ARG A 92 14.80 27.83 8.29
CA ARG A 92 15.66 27.72 9.49
C ARG A 92 15.05 28.42 10.71
N GLY A 93 13.87 29.02 10.53
CA GLY A 93 13.19 29.81 11.54
C GLY A 93 12.29 28.95 12.43
N LYS A 94 11.62 29.61 13.37
CA LYS A 94 10.71 28.97 14.32
C LYS A 94 9.27 29.36 14.00
N THR A 95 8.38 28.39 14.09
CA THR A 95 6.93 28.62 14.10
C THR A 95 6.39 28.06 15.40
N SER A 96 5.47 28.76 16.06
CA SER A 96 4.71 28.21 17.19
C SER A 96 3.23 28.44 16.95
N LEU A 97 2.50 27.35 16.76
CA LEU A 97 1.07 27.34 16.45
C LEU A 97 0.30 26.58 17.52
N LYS A 98 0.76 26.67 18.78
CA LYS A 98 0.23 25.85 19.86
C LYS A 98 -1.20 26.21 20.22
N SER A 99 -1.92 25.21 20.71
CA SER A 99 -3.12 25.43 21.51
C SER A 99 -3.06 24.66 22.83
N ALA A 100 -3.44 25.30 23.94
CA ALA A 100 -3.53 24.64 25.23
C ALA A 100 -4.81 23.80 25.40
N HIS A 101 -5.86 24.10 24.62
CA HIS A 101 -7.21 23.55 24.82
C HIS A 101 -7.87 23.07 23.52
N GLY A 102 -7.11 23.02 22.43
CA GLY A 102 -7.55 22.53 21.13
C GLY A 102 -6.39 21.85 20.43
N GLN A 103 -6.49 21.74 19.11
CA GLN A 103 -5.40 21.19 18.30
C GLN A 103 -4.34 22.26 18.04
N ASP A 104 -3.08 21.85 18.02
CA ASP A 104 -2.00 22.66 17.44
C ASP A 104 -2.31 22.96 15.96
N GLY A 105 -1.77 24.07 15.48
CA GLY A 105 -2.03 24.59 14.15
C GLY A 105 -1.26 23.87 13.06
N GLN A 106 -1.24 24.48 11.87
CA GLN A 106 -0.63 23.88 10.69
C GLN A 106 0.41 24.81 10.05
N LEU A 107 1.57 24.23 9.75
CA LEU A 107 2.62 24.84 8.94
C LEU A 107 2.62 24.20 7.55
N LEU A 108 2.38 25.00 6.52
CA LEU A 108 2.57 24.64 5.12
C LEU A 108 3.92 25.18 4.62
N LEU A 109 4.75 24.28 4.12
CA LEU A 109 5.94 24.58 3.35
C LEU A 109 5.67 24.19 1.89
N ASP A 110 5.62 25.16 0.99
CA ASP A 110 5.27 24.95 -0.42
C ASP A 110 6.42 25.36 -1.35
N PRO A 111 7.48 24.52 -1.49
CA PRO A 111 8.56 24.74 -2.44
C PRO A 111 8.27 24.14 -3.83
N LYS A 112 9.17 24.40 -4.78
CA LYS A 112 9.16 23.65 -6.05
C LYS A 112 9.56 22.18 -5.87
N PHE A 113 10.61 21.93 -5.09
CA PHE A 113 11.23 20.64 -4.80
C PHE A 113 11.73 20.68 -3.35
N ALA A 114 11.72 19.55 -2.64
CA ALA A 114 12.22 19.48 -1.27
C ALA A 114 13.19 18.30 -1.09
N ILE A 115 14.35 18.56 -0.50
CA ILE A 115 15.16 17.50 0.11
C ILE A 115 15.29 17.76 1.61
N ILE A 116 15.00 16.73 2.38
CA ILE A 116 15.17 16.72 3.81
C ILE A 116 16.47 15.97 4.12
N ARG A 117 17.52 16.65 4.58
CA ARG A 117 18.83 16.04 4.89
C ARG A 117 19.62 16.81 5.96
N SER A 118 20.43 16.10 6.74
CA SER A 118 21.19 16.66 7.88
C SER A 118 22.43 17.45 7.47
N SER A 119 22.94 17.22 6.26
CA SER A 119 24.13 17.87 5.72
C SER A 119 23.93 18.29 4.26
N GLY A 120 24.65 19.33 3.84
CA GLY A 120 24.46 20.00 2.56
C GLY A 120 24.70 21.49 2.75
N THR A 121 25.19 22.19 1.74
CA THR A 121 25.26 23.64 1.80
C THR A 121 23.85 24.18 1.59
N ASP A 122 23.34 24.97 2.55
CA ASP A 122 22.39 26.03 2.20
C ASP A 122 22.94 26.75 0.96
N PRO A 123 22.11 27.21 0.01
CA PRO A 123 22.59 28.12 -1.02
C PRO A 123 23.46 29.16 -0.33
N ALA A 124 24.76 29.23 -0.70
CA ALA A 124 25.78 29.84 0.14
C ALA A 124 25.28 31.15 0.74
N THR A 125 25.50 31.40 2.03
CA THR A 125 25.11 32.68 2.65
C THR A 125 25.82 33.81 1.91
N GLY A 126 25.10 34.51 1.03
CA GLY A 126 25.66 35.52 0.13
C GLY A 126 25.74 35.12 -1.35
N ASN A 127 25.19 33.97 -1.77
CA ASN A 127 24.88 33.74 -3.17
C ASN A 127 23.80 34.76 -3.58
N THR A 128 24.18 35.70 -4.43
CA THR A 128 23.37 36.76 -5.02
C THR A 128 22.32 36.16 -5.94
N PHE A 129 21.36 35.42 -5.39
CA PHE A 129 20.11 35.05 -6.06
C PHE A 129 20.29 34.53 -7.49
N ASP A 130 21.39 33.83 -7.81
CA ASP A 130 21.60 33.33 -9.16
C ASP A 130 20.75 32.08 -9.38
N ASN A 131 20.30 31.91 -10.62
CA ASN A 131 19.55 30.74 -11.06
C ASN A 131 20.47 29.53 -10.96
N ASP A 132 20.37 28.78 -9.87
CA ASP A 132 20.88 27.43 -9.82
C ASP A 132 19.79 26.49 -10.37
N PRO A 133 19.89 26.02 -11.64
CA PRO A 133 18.92 25.08 -12.21
C PRO A 133 18.95 23.71 -11.52
N GLU A 134 19.92 23.45 -10.63
CA GLU A 134 20.11 22.23 -9.83
C GLU A 134 19.93 22.47 -8.31
N GLY A 135 19.59 23.70 -7.91
CA GLY A 135 19.59 24.19 -6.53
C GLY A 135 18.53 23.53 -5.64
N THR A 136 18.91 22.43 -5.01
CA THR A 136 18.15 21.72 -3.98
C THR A 136 17.77 22.64 -2.81
N VAL A 137 16.50 22.66 -2.44
CA VAL A 137 16.05 23.17 -1.13
C VAL A 137 16.36 22.11 -0.08
N THR A 138 17.28 22.44 0.82
CA THR A 138 17.59 21.57 1.97
C THR A 138 16.82 22.06 3.20
N ILE A 139 15.96 21.23 3.74
CA ILE A 139 15.41 21.38 5.10
C ILE A 139 16.06 20.28 5.94
N SER A 140 16.53 20.58 7.15
CA SER A 140 17.08 19.49 7.99
C SER A 140 15.93 18.71 8.66
N GLY A 141 16.14 17.42 8.94
CA GLY A 141 15.22 16.64 9.77
C GLY A 141 15.06 17.24 11.16
N ALA A 142 16.10 17.91 11.69
CA ALA A 142 16.06 18.65 12.94
C ALA A 142 15.12 19.88 12.88
N ASP A 143 15.14 20.65 11.78
CA ASP A 143 14.23 21.79 11.59
C ASP A 143 12.76 21.32 11.54
N LEU A 144 12.48 20.22 10.84
CA LEU A 144 11.12 19.64 10.80
C LEU A 144 10.70 19.07 12.15
N SER A 145 11.61 18.38 12.85
CA SER A 145 11.36 17.87 14.21
C SER A 145 11.03 19.02 15.18
N ALA A 146 11.72 20.15 15.06
CA ALA A 146 11.43 21.35 15.84
C ALA A 146 10.07 21.96 15.48
N ALA A 147 9.70 22.06 14.19
CA ALA A 147 8.40 22.54 13.77
C ALA A 147 7.25 21.66 14.29
N LEU A 148 7.41 20.33 14.20
CA LEU A 148 6.44 19.33 14.68
C LEU A 148 6.20 19.38 16.20
N SER A 149 7.06 20.07 16.97
CA SER A 149 6.85 20.30 18.40
C SER A 149 5.75 21.33 18.73
N SER A 150 5.15 21.94 17.70
CA SER A 150 4.23 23.07 17.86
C SER A 150 3.16 23.20 16.77
N ALA A 151 3.17 22.29 15.79
CA ALA A 151 2.28 22.30 14.64
C ALA A 151 2.30 20.95 13.93
N SER A 152 1.21 20.62 13.25
CA SER A 152 1.27 19.66 12.14
C SER A 152 1.96 20.32 10.94
N VAL A 153 2.77 19.56 10.20
CA VAL A 153 3.57 20.09 9.08
C VAL A 153 3.15 19.45 7.77
N ILE A 154 2.93 20.27 6.75
CA ILE A 154 2.72 19.85 5.36
C ILE A 154 3.88 20.38 4.53
N ILE A 155 4.55 19.49 3.79
CA ILE A 155 5.44 19.86 2.70
C ILE A 155 4.73 19.54 1.39
N GLN A 156 4.46 20.57 0.60
CA GLN A 156 3.77 20.46 -0.68
C GLN A 156 4.72 20.91 -1.79
N ALA A 157 5.28 19.96 -2.55
CA ALA A 157 6.23 20.25 -3.62
C ALA A 157 5.60 20.11 -5.01
N ASN A 158 5.93 21.01 -5.94
CA ASN A 158 5.45 20.90 -7.33
C ASN A 158 6.05 19.71 -8.10
N THR A 159 7.26 19.28 -7.74
CA THR A 159 7.91 18.09 -8.32
C THR A 159 8.04 17.00 -7.26
N ASP A 160 9.21 16.85 -6.65
CA ASP A 160 9.54 15.70 -5.82
C ASP A 160 9.88 16.11 -4.39
N ILE A 161 9.74 15.15 -3.49
CA ILE A 161 10.20 15.24 -2.10
C ILE A 161 11.13 14.07 -1.82
N THR A 162 12.33 14.35 -1.33
CA THR A 162 13.29 13.32 -0.90
C THR A 162 13.55 13.45 0.59
N LEU A 163 13.39 12.38 1.36
CA LEU A 163 13.82 12.29 2.76
C LEU A 163 15.10 11.46 2.85
N ASP A 164 16.17 12.08 3.31
CA ASP A 164 17.51 11.52 3.55
C ASP A 164 17.98 11.96 4.96
N ASP A 165 17.07 11.83 5.93
CA ASP A 165 17.31 12.21 7.31
C ASP A 165 16.38 11.48 8.28
N VAL A 166 16.58 11.77 9.56
CA VAL A 166 15.71 11.36 10.67
C VAL A 166 14.81 12.53 11.08
N ILE A 167 13.50 12.27 11.15
CA ILE A 167 12.50 13.18 11.72
C ILE A 167 11.90 12.53 12.96
N THR A 168 11.90 13.24 14.08
CA THR A 168 11.32 12.75 15.34
C THR A 168 10.47 13.82 16.01
N SER A 169 9.24 13.47 16.36
CA SER A 169 8.38 14.28 17.24
C SER A 169 7.88 13.46 18.42
N SER A 170 8.08 14.01 19.62
CA SER A 170 7.49 13.49 20.86
C SER A 170 6.17 14.17 21.21
N THR A 171 5.75 15.18 20.44
CA THR A 171 4.51 15.92 20.69
C THR A 171 3.32 15.10 20.21
N ASN A 172 2.32 14.95 21.09
CA ASN A 172 1.15 14.14 20.81
C ASN A 172 0.29 14.76 19.69
N GLY A 173 -0.04 13.99 18.67
CA GLY A 173 -1.06 14.31 17.66
C GLY A 173 -0.62 15.17 16.49
N ASN A 174 0.58 15.77 16.51
CA ASN A 174 1.09 16.56 15.38
C ASN A 174 1.53 15.64 14.23
N GLY A 175 0.86 15.77 13.09
CA GLY A 175 1.11 14.97 11.90
C GLY A 175 2.13 15.58 10.94
N LEU A 176 2.65 14.74 10.04
CA LEU A 176 3.54 15.14 8.95
C LEU A 176 2.95 14.67 7.62
N SER A 177 2.86 15.57 6.65
CA SER A 177 2.37 15.27 5.31
C SER A 177 3.38 15.65 4.23
N PHE A 178 3.67 14.73 3.32
CA PHE A 178 4.41 14.97 2.09
C PHE A 178 3.45 14.87 0.91
N GLN A 179 3.35 15.95 0.14
CA GLN A 179 2.49 16.07 -1.04
C GLN A 179 3.36 16.48 -2.21
N ALA A 180 3.70 15.54 -3.08
CA ALA A 180 4.57 15.77 -4.22
C ALA A 180 3.77 15.72 -5.51
N GLY A 181 3.92 16.74 -6.35
CA GLY A 181 3.34 16.75 -7.68
C GLY A 181 3.76 15.54 -8.50
N ARG A 182 4.98 15.04 -8.31
CA ARG A 182 5.54 13.85 -8.95
C ARG A 182 5.83 12.74 -7.95
N SER A 183 7.01 12.70 -7.33
CA SER A 183 7.47 11.53 -6.57
C SER A 183 7.89 11.85 -5.14
N ILE A 184 7.80 10.85 -4.28
CA ILE A 184 8.34 10.88 -2.91
C ILE A 184 9.35 9.76 -2.77
N THR A 185 10.56 10.07 -2.32
CA THR A 185 11.61 9.09 -2.04
C THR A 185 12.02 9.17 -0.58
N LEU A 186 12.03 8.04 0.12
CA LEU A 186 12.64 7.88 1.44
C LEU A 186 13.93 7.07 1.26
N GLU A 187 15.07 7.73 1.42
CA GLU A 187 16.40 7.19 1.20
C GLU A 187 16.82 6.18 2.27
N THR A 188 17.87 5.42 1.99
CA THR A 188 18.47 4.45 2.91
C THR A 188 18.78 5.07 4.27
N ASN A 189 18.33 4.41 5.35
CA ASN A 189 18.43 4.82 6.75
C ASN A 189 17.64 6.07 7.14
N SER A 190 16.78 6.59 6.27
CA SER A 190 15.83 7.63 6.67
C SER A 190 14.76 7.11 7.63
N SER A 191 14.25 7.99 8.48
CA SER A 191 13.13 7.62 9.36
C SER A 191 12.21 8.76 9.75
N VAL A 192 10.96 8.40 10.02
CA VAL A 192 9.93 9.28 10.59
C VAL A 192 9.38 8.63 11.85
N THR A 193 9.54 9.29 13.00
CA THR A 193 8.94 8.87 14.27
C THR A 193 8.02 9.97 14.81
N LEU A 194 6.74 9.66 14.97
CA LEU A 194 5.71 10.57 15.51
C LEU A 194 5.06 9.95 16.75
N ASN A 195 4.44 10.78 17.59
CA ASN A 195 3.69 10.35 18.78
C ASN A 195 2.19 10.55 18.54
N ASN A 196 1.47 9.50 18.12
CA ASN A 196 0.07 9.53 17.68
C ASN A 196 -0.24 10.52 16.54
N GLY A 197 0.78 11.14 15.94
CA GLY A 197 0.63 12.00 14.76
C GLY A 197 0.56 11.14 13.49
N ALA A 198 -0.34 11.48 12.58
CA ALA A 198 -0.46 10.78 11.31
C ALA A 198 0.72 11.10 10.37
N PHE A 199 1.14 10.12 9.58
CA PHE A 199 2.08 10.31 8.47
C PHE A 199 1.37 10.07 7.14
N TYR A 200 1.32 11.10 6.29
CA TYR A 200 0.63 11.08 5.01
C TYR A 200 1.59 11.36 3.86
N CYS A 201 1.59 10.52 2.84
CA CYS A 201 2.32 10.72 1.60
C CYS A 201 1.34 10.68 0.43
N LYS A 202 1.38 11.70 -0.44
CA LYS A 202 0.67 11.73 -1.71
C LYS A 202 1.62 12.04 -2.85
N ILE A 203 1.74 11.10 -3.77
CA ILE A 203 2.43 11.29 -5.04
C ILE A 203 1.42 11.72 -6.10
N ASN A 204 1.89 12.22 -7.25
CA ASN A 204 1.00 12.68 -8.33
C ASN A 204 -0.03 13.73 -7.89
N ASP A 205 0.33 14.61 -6.95
CA ASP A 205 -0.60 15.57 -6.33
C ASP A 205 -1.22 16.54 -7.36
N GLU A 206 -2.54 16.59 -7.39
CA GLU A 206 -3.31 17.42 -8.31
C GLU A 206 -3.15 18.94 -8.11
N ASN A 207 -2.62 19.38 -6.97
CA ASN A 207 -2.37 20.79 -6.68
C ASN A 207 -1.05 21.30 -7.27
N ALA A 208 -0.22 20.42 -7.85
CA ALA A 208 1.00 20.84 -8.51
C ALA A 208 0.72 21.66 -9.78
N LEU A 209 1.64 22.56 -10.10
CA LEU A 209 1.55 23.41 -11.28
C LEU A 209 2.25 22.77 -12.47
N LEU A 210 1.56 22.67 -13.61
CA LEU A 210 2.06 21.99 -14.82
C LEU A 210 3.43 22.49 -15.29
N TYR A 211 3.68 23.78 -15.19
CA TYR A 211 4.94 24.40 -15.61
C TYR A 211 6.09 24.22 -14.60
N ASP A 212 5.79 23.81 -13.37
CA ASP A 212 6.78 23.58 -12.32
C ASP A 212 6.99 22.12 -11.96
N ARG A 213 6.08 21.24 -12.37
CA ARG A 213 6.23 19.79 -12.25
C ARG A 213 7.18 19.25 -13.32
N SER A 214 8.18 18.50 -12.91
CA SER A 214 9.07 17.78 -13.83
C SER A 214 8.31 16.70 -14.59
N ALA A 215 8.72 16.41 -15.82
CA ALA A 215 8.18 15.31 -16.61
C ALA A 215 8.49 13.94 -15.96
N GLY A 216 7.69 12.93 -16.28
CA GLY A 216 7.88 11.56 -15.81
C GLY A 216 6.83 11.09 -14.80
N GLY A 217 6.71 9.76 -14.72
CA GLY A 217 5.78 9.05 -13.86
C GLY A 217 6.04 9.36 -12.39
N ALA A 218 4.95 9.44 -11.63
CA ALA A 218 5.00 9.54 -10.18
C ALA A 218 5.37 8.20 -9.55
N GLY A 219 6.02 8.25 -8.39
CA GLY A 219 6.26 7.06 -7.58
C GLY A 219 6.56 7.40 -6.13
N PHE A 220 6.17 6.50 -5.23
CA PHE A 220 6.69 6.45 -3.88
C PHE A 220 7.81 5.39 -3.86
N PHE A 221 8.95 5.74 -3.26
CA PHE A 221 10.11 4.86 -3.18
C PHE A 221 10.67 4.86 -1.76
N GLY A 222 10.39 3.81 -0.99
CA GLY A 222 11.23 3.46 0.16
C GLY A 222 12.41 2.65 -0.37
N VAL A 223 13.61 3.24 -0.40
CA VAL A 223 14.80 2.58 -1.00
C VAL A 223 15.73 1.90 -0.01
N GLY A 224 15.24 1.69 1.23
CA GLY A 224 15.69 0.64 2.15
C GLY A 224 17.09 0.78 2.77
N PRO A 225 17.28 0.37 4.04
CA PRO A 225 16.25 0.24 5.07
C PRO A 225 15.60 1.60 5.40
N VAL A 226 14.28 1.64 5.58
CA VAL A 226 13.51 2.85 5.97
C VAL A 226 12.60 2.53 7.16
N THR A 227 12.42 3.47 8.10
CA THR A 227 11.50 3.29 9.24
C THR A 227 10.47 4.41 9.35
N ILE A 228 9.19 4.03 9.42
CA ILE A 228 8.06 4.92 9.72
C ILE A 228 7.38 4.37 10.98
N ASN A 229 7.33 5.17 12.04
CA ASN A 229 6.70 4.80 13.32
C ASN A 229 5.84 5.94 13.84
N THR A 230 4.52 5.82 13.81
CA THR A 230 3.59 6.88 14.25
C THR A 230 3.07 6.68 15.67
N GLN A 231 3.39 5.54 16.30
CA GLN A 231 3.03 5.22 17.70
C GLN A 231 1.53 5.36 18.02
N GLY A 232 0.63 5.23 17.03
CA GLY A 232 -0.81 5.36 17.19
C GLY A 232 -1.50 6.22 16.12
N GLY A 233 -0.75 7.02 15.37
CA GLY A 233 -1.29 7.79 14.24
C GLY A 233 -1.41 6.95 12.97
N ASP A 234 -2.29 7.32 12.07
CA ASP A 234 -2.43 6.62 10.78
C ASP A 234 -1.20 6.83 9.89
N VAL A 235 -0.90 5.83 9.05
CA VAL A 235 0.05 5.95 7.93
C VAL A 235 -0.72 5.78 6.62
N THR A 236 -0.58 6.71 5.70
CA THR A 236 -1.22 6.62 4.38
C THR A 236 -0.25 6.97 3.27
N LEU A 237 -0.10 6.06 2.30
CA LEU A 237 0.63 6.27 1.05
C LEU A 237 -0.38 6.24 -0.09
N ASP A 238 -0.54 7.37 -0.81
CA ASP A 238 -1.63 7.57 -1.75
C ASP A 238 -1.20 8.21 -3.09
N VAL A 239 -2.05 8.05 -4.12
CA VAL A 239 -1.82 8.53 -5.48
C VAL A 239 -2.88 9.55 -5.87
N GLY A 240 -2.44 10.78 -6.16
CA GLY A 240 -3.26 11.86 -6.68
C GLY A 240 -3.57 11.77 -8.17
N THR A 241 -4.19 12.83 -8.69
CA THR A 241 -4.76 12.89 -10.04
C THR A 241 -4.22 14.04 -10.88
N PHE A 242 -2.96 14.44 -10.68
CA PHE A 242 -2.33 15.49 -11.49
C PHE A 242 -2.56 15.26 -13.00
N GLY A 243 -2.95 16.32 -13.70
CA GLY A 243 -3.29 16.26 -15.13
C GLY A 243 -4.62 15.54 -15.44
N GLY A 244 -5.44 15.25 -14.42
CA GLY A 244 -6.73 14.56 -14.56
C GLY A 244 -6.62 13.04 -14.69
N VAL A 245 -5.43 12.47 -14.49
CA VAL A 245 -5.17 11.02 -14.60
C VAL A 245 -4.55 10.54 -13.31
N GLN A 246 -5.13 9.50 -12.71
CA GLN A 246 -4.52 8.81 -11.58
C GLN A 246 -3.39 7.91 -12.08
N GLY A 247 -2.19 8.06 -11.51
CA GLY A 247 -1.05 7.22 -11.86
C GLY A 247 0.16 7.50 -10.99
N GLY A 248 0.71 6.45 -10.40
CA GLY A 248 1.90 6.47 -9.57
C GLY A 248 2.14 5.12 -8.89
N THR A 249 3.34 4.57 -9.06
CA THR A 249 3.70 3.27 -8.46
C THR A 249 4.08 3.44 -6.99
N MET A 250 3.57 2.57 -6.12
CA MET A 250 3.98 2.46 -4.72
C MET A 250 5.06 1.39 -4.58
N ASN A 251 6.28 1.80 -4.22
CA ASN A 251 7.38 0.88 -3.92
C ASN A 251 7.76 0.97 -2.44
N VAL A 252 7.30 -0.01 -1.66
CA VAL A 252 7.65 -0.21 -0.26
C VAL A 252 8.73 -1.30 -0.23
N ILE A 253 10.01 -0.91 -0.27
CA ILE A 253 11.14 -1.83 -0.35
C ILE A 253 11.98 -1.68 0.90
N ASN A 254 12.26 -2.79 1.59
CA ASN A 254 12.97 -2.84 2.86
C ASN A 254 12.53 -1.70 3.81
N THR A 255 11.22 -1.56 3.96
CA THR A 255 10.61 -0.46 4.73
C THR A 255 9.79 -1.05 5.86
N MET A 256 10.04 -0.57 7.08
CA MET A 256 9.23 -0.89 8.26
C MET A 256 8.25 0.25 8.51
N ILE A 257 6.95 -0.06 8.46
CA ILE A 257 5.85 0.83 8.81
C ILE A 257 5.15 0.27 10.05
N ASN A 258 5.21 1.00 11.15
CA ASN A 258 4.52 0.68 12.40
C ASN A 258 3.56 1.81 12.77
N ALA A 259 2.26 1.53 12.70
CA ALA A 259 1.24 2.54 13.02
C ALA A 259 0.82 2.57 14.49
N GLY A 260 1.36 1.68 15.36
CA GLY A 260 0.81 1.47 16.69
C GLY A 260 -0.67 1.10 16.60
N GLY A 261 -1.55 1.80 17.30
CA GLY A 261 -3.01 1.61 17.18
C GLY A 261 -3.68 2.24 15.94
N GLY A 262 -2.92 2.93 15.08
CA GLY A 262 -3.42 3.59 13.87
C GLY A 262 -3.54 2.64 12.68
N ASN A 263 -4.19 3.10 11.61
CA ASN A 263 -4.37 2.35 10.37
C ASN A 263 -3.16 2.52 9.43
N ILE A 264 -2.92 1.54 8.57
CA ILE A 264 -1.96 1.64 7.46
C ILE A 264 -2.71 1.49 6.14
N ILE A 265 -2.59 2.48 5.27
CA ILE A 265 -3.19 2.48 3.94
C ILE A 265 -2.07 2.63 2.90
N VAL A 266 -2.01 1.70 1.93
CA VAL A 266 -1.08 1.75 0.80
C VAL A 266 -1.87 1.60 -0.49
N ASN A 267 -2.04 2.69 -1.24
CA ASN A 267 -2.79 2.72 -2.48
C ASN A 267 -1.86 2.92 -3.67
N GLY A 268 -1.67 1.91 -4.50
CA GLY A 268 -0.93 2.05 -5.76
C GLY A 268 -1.86 2.06 -6.97
N TYR A 269 -1.50 2.89 -7.94
CA TYR A 269 -2.15 2.93 -9.26
C TYR A 269 -1.05 2.95 -10.30
N GLY A 270 -0.94 1.92 -11.14
CA GLY A 270 0.08 1.88 -12.18
C GLY A 270 0.06 3.15 -13.03
N CYS A 271 1.20 3.58 -13.54
CA CYS A 271 1.28 4.70 -14.47
C CYS A 271 1.75 4.22 -15.85
N MET A 272 1.28 4.89 -16.90
CA MET A 272 1.60 4.53 -18.29
C MET A 272 3.06 4.82 -18.66
N GLU A 273 3.75 5.63 -17.86
CA GLU A 273 5.12 6.10 -18.12
C GLU A 273 6.21 5.16 -17.57
N ASN A 274 5.85 4.15 -16.75
CA ASN A 274 6.78 3.16 -16.22
C ASN A 274 6.81 1.91 -17.11
N ALA A 275 7.99 1.39 -17.47
CA ALA A 275 8.13 0.21 -18.35
C ALA A 275 7.44 -1.08 -17.87
N ARG A 276 6.99 -1.10 -16.60
CA ARG A 276 6.10 -2.10 -16.02
C ARG A 276 4.93 -1.37 -15.38
N GLY A 277 3.70 -1.72 -15.73
CA GLY A 277 2.46 -1.15 -15.22
C GLY A 277 2.09 -1.53 -13.78
N LEU A 278 3.07 -1.96 -12.99
CA LEU A 278 2.94 -2.38 -11.60
C LEU A 278 2.43 -1.23 -10.74
N ALA A 279 1.43 -1.50 -9.90
CA ALA A 279 0.80 -0.49 -9.05
C ALA A 279 1.41 -0.47 -7.65
N THR A 280 1.40 -1.60 -6.93
CA THR A 280 1.95 -1.70 -5.57
C THR A 280 2.97 -2.83 -5.48
N ASN A 281 4.17 -2.46 -5.04
CA ASN A 281 5.30 -3.36 -4.83
C ASN A 281 5.69 -3.34 -3.34
N ILE A 282 5.68 -4.50 -2.70
CA ILE A 282 6.15 -4.67 -1.31
C ILE A 282 7.29 -5.70 -1.33
N ALA A 283 8.52 -5.28 -1.10
CA ALA A 283 9.67 -6.14 -1.32
C ALA A 283 10.73 -6.05 -0.22
N GLU A 284 11.64 -7.01 -0.23
CA GLU A 284 12.88 -7.01 0.56
C GLU A 284 12.64 -6.87 2.07
N CYS A 285 11.91 -7.82 2.66
CA CYS A 285 11.66 -7.89 4.11
C CYS A 285 10.84 -6.72 4.67
N SER A 286 10.03 -6.07 3.83
CA SER A 286 9.18 -4.96 4.28
C SER A 286 8.15 -5.41 5.31
N GLN A 287 7.86 -4.52 6.26
CA GLN A 287 6.93 -4.78 7.36
C GLN A 287 5.86 -3.71 7.42
N LEU A 288 4.60 -4.12 7.43
CA LEU A 288 3.44 -3.27 7.66
C LEU A 288 2.75 -3.80 8.92
N VAL A 289 2.85 -3.07 10.03
CA VAL A 289 2.43 -3.55 11.35
C VAL A 289 1.56 -2.53 12.07
N THR A 290 0.45 -3.00 12.62
CA THR A 290 -0.42 -2.24 13.54
C THR A 290 -0.86 -3.14 14.71
N SER A 291 -1.35 -2.54 15.79
CA SER A 291 -1.79 -3.19 17.02
C SER A 291 -3.16 -2.67 17.44
N GLY A 292 -3.75 -3.26 18.49
CA GLY A 292 -5.10 -2.91 18.90
C GLY A 292 -6.09 -3.11 17.75
N SER A 293 -6.88 -2.09 17.44
CA SER A 293 -7.92 -2.12 16.40
C SER A 293 -7.50 -1.57 15.04
N GLY A 294 -6.26 -1.10 14.88
CA GLY A 294 -5.80 -0.51 13.62
C GLY A 294 -5.84 -1.51 12.46
N THR A 295 -6.27 -1.06 11.28
CA THR A 295 -6.40 -1.89 10.06
C THR A 295 -5.20 -1.74 9.15
N ILE A 296 -5.04 -2.69 8.21
CA ILE A 296 -4.12 -2.55 7.08
C ILE A 296 -4.88 -2.75 5.78
N ASP A 297 -4.88 -1.73 4.92
CA ASP A 297 -5.48 -1.79 3.59
C ASP A 297 -4.41 -1.55 2.52
N VAL A 298 -4.14 -2.59 1.72
CA VAL A 298 -3.21 -2.53 0.58
C VAL A 298 -4.00 -2.69 -0.71
N THR A 299 -3.97 -1.66 -1.56
CA THR A 299 -4.62 -1.69 -2.86
C THR A 299 -3.60 -1.49 -3.97
N GLY A 300 -3.85 -2.10 -5.12
CA GLY A 300 -3.00 -1.94 -6.30
C GLY A 300 -3.79 -2.15 -7.58
N THR A 301 -3.92 -1.12 -8.40
CA THR A 301 -4.57 -1.20 -9.72
C THR A 301 -3.55 -0.95 -10.82
N ALA A 302 -3.12 -2.01 -11.49
CA ALA A 302 -2.18 -1.90 -12.60
C ALA A 302 -2.83 -1.33 -13.86
N VAL A 303 -2.02 -0.65 -14.66
CA VAL A 303 -2.40 -0.13 -15.97
C VAL A 303 -1.45 -0.66 -17.03
N SER A 304 -1.83 -0.59 -18.31
CA SER A 304 -0.86 -0.86 -19.37
C SER A 304 0.12 0.30 -19.49
N ALA A 305 1.40 0.00 -19.50
CA ALA A 305 2.38 0.94 -20.00
C ALA A 305 2.62 0.67 -21.49
N GLN A 306 1.93 1.38 -22.37
CA GLN A 306 2.33 1.39 -23.78
C GLN A 306 3.66 2.14 -23.86
N VAL A 307 4.76 1.39 -23.98
CA VAL A 307 6.08 2.00 -24.14
C VAL A 307 6.17 2.56 -25.56
N ASN A 308 6.19 3.89 -25.69
CA ASN A 308 6.42 4.55 -26.98
C ASN A 308 7.75 4.07 -27.60
N GLY A 309 7.68 3.43 -28.76
CA GLY A 309 8.85 2.87 -29.47
C GLY A 309 9.30 1.50 -28.98
N GLY A 310 8.58 0.87 -28.04
CA GLY A 310 8.77 -0.54 -27.70
C GLY A 310 8.23 -1.47 -28.79
N GLY A 311 8.80 -2.66 -28.91
CA GLY A 311 8.21 -3.72 -29.75
C GLY A 311 6.79 -4.08 -29.30
N PRO A 312 6.05 -4.91 -30.07
CA PRO A 312 4.63 -5.21 -29.84
C PRO A 312 4.28 -5.79 -28.45
N ASN A 313 5.29 -6.22 -27.67
CA ASN A 313 5.14 -6.79 -26.33
C ASN A 313 5.75 -5.93 -25.21
N ALA A 314 6.18 -4.69 -25.48
CA ALA A 314 6.74 -3.83 -24.44
C ALA A 314 5.64 -3.31 -23.50
N GLY A 315 5.77 -3.59 -22.20
CA GLY A 315 4.86 -3.09 -21.15
C GLY A 315 3.48 -3.76 -21.11
N VAL A 316 3.30 -4.89 -21.81
CA VAL A 316 2.04 -5.66 -21.83
C VAL A 316 2.05 -6.90 -20.93
N SER A 317 3.16 -7.21 -20.25
CA SER A 317 3.28 -8.40 -19.40
C SER A 317 3.80 -8.05 -18.01
N ASN A 318 3.48 -8.90 -17.03
CA ASN A 318 3.90 -8.74 -15.63
C ASN A 318 3.38 -7.45 -14.97
N ASN A 319 2.19 -7.00 -15.38
CA ASN A 319 1.53 -5.83 -14.82
C ASN A 319 0.60 -6.26 -13.68
N PHE A 320 1.19 -6.47 -12.51
CA PHE A 320 0.46 -6.88 -11.31
C PHE A 320 -0.20 -5.70 -10.61
N GLY A 321 -1.41 -5.90 -10.11
CA GLY A 321 -2.01 -4.95 -9.16
C GLY A 321 -1.14 -4.85 -7.91
N ILE A 322 -0.92 -5.98 -7.25
CA ILE A 322 -0.02 -6.10 -6.10
C ILE A 322 1.04 -7.17 -6.39
N PHE A 323 2.30 -6.81 -6.19
CA PHE A 323 3.43 -7.73 -6.24
C PHE A 323 4.22 -7.63 -4.94
N ALA A 324 4.06 -8.61 -4.06
CA ALA A 324 4.79 -8.70 -2.79
C ALA A 324 5.80 -9.86 -2.84
N THR A 325 7.08 -9.56 -2.69
CA THR A 325 8.16 -10.56 -2.76
C THR A 325 9.14 -10.40 -1.60
N GLY A 326 9.07 -11.31 -0.63
CA GLY A 326 10.08 -11.43 0.42
C GLY A 326 11.37 -12.09 -0.09
N LEU A 327 12.36 -12.18 0.80
CA LEU A 327 13.63 -12.86 0.55
C LEU A 327 13.58 -14.29 1.11
N ALA A 328 14.45 -15.16 0.61
CA ALA A 328 14.51 -16.55 1.06
C ALA A 328 14.87 -16.71 2.55
N ALA A 329 15.55 -15.72 3.14
CA ALA A 329 15.91 -15.72 4.56
C ALA A 329 14.87 -15.00 5.43
N GLU A 330 14.10 -14.08 4.86
CA GLU A 330 13.24 -13.15 5.58
C GLU A 330 12.04 -12.78 4.71
N ALA A 331 10.85 -13.19 5.17
CA ALA A 331 9.61 -12.87 4.50
C ALA A 331 9.22 -11.40 4.72
N ASN A 332 8.43 -10.86 3.80
CA ASN A 332 7.65 -9.65 4.11
C ASN A 332 6.63 -9.98 5.22
N LEU A 333 6.27 -8.98 6.03
CA LEU A 333 5.28 -9.12 7.10
C LEU A 333 4.18 -8.07 6.96
N ILE A 334 2.92 -8.51 6.91
CA ILE A 334 1.73 -7.66 6.99
C ILE A 334 0.93 -8.16 8.19
N GLN A 335 0.89 -7.40 9.28
CA GLN A 335 0.34 -7.88 10.54
C GLN A 335 -0.51 -6.86 11.31
N THR A 336 -1.67 -7.32 11.78
CA THR A 336 -2.52 -6.60 12.75
C THR A 336 -2.73 -7.45 14.01
N GLU A 337 -3.26 -6.84 15.07
CA GLU A 337 -3.78 -7.57 16.22
C GLU A 337 -5.28 -7.87 16.04
N ASN A 338 -6.14 -6.87 16.22
CA ASN A 338 -7.60 -7.01 16.14
C ASN A 338 -8.22 -6.31 14.92
N GLY A 339 -7.52 -5.38 14.28
CA GLY A 339 -8.02 -4.78 13.04
C GLY A 339 -7.89 -5.71 11.85
N ALA A 340 -8.72 -5.49 10.83
CA ALA A 340 -8.73 -6.29 9.62
C ALA A 340 -7.51 -6.00 8.73
N ILE A 341 -7.12 -7.00 7.93
CA ILE A 341 -6.19 -6.84 6.81
C ILE A 341 -6.95 -7.04 5.50
N THR A 342 -6.91 -6.05 4.62
CA THR A 342 -7.46 -6.13 3.26
C THR A 342 -6.35 -5.95 2.23
N ILE A 343 -6.21 -6.90 1.31
CA ILE A 343 -5.27 -6.83 0.19
C ILE A 343 -6.08 -6.97 -1.10
N THR A 344 -6.07 -5.95 -1.97
CA THR A 344 -6.85 -5.96 -3.22
C THR A 344 -6.00 -5.53 -4.41
N GLY A 345 -5.68 -6.48 -5.29
CA GLY A 345 -4.90 -6.26 -6.49
C GLY A 345 -5.71 -6.47 -7.77
N THR A 346 -5.60 -5.55 -8.71
CA THR A 346 -6.17 -5.65 -10.06
C THR A 346 -5.05 -5.54 -11.10
N GLY A 347 -4.87 -6.59 -11.91
CA GLY A 347 -3.89 -6.61 -13.01
C GLY A 347 -4.33 -5.73 -14.20
N ALA A 348 -3.38 -5.33 -15.04
CA ALA A 348 -3.68 -4.43 -16.16
C ALA A 348 -4.60 -5.09 -17.22
N SER A 349 -5.63 -4.39 -17.66
CA SER A 349 -6.53 -4.86 -18.72
C SER A 349 -5.96 -4.55 -20.10
N ILE A 350 -5.38 -5.56 -20.75
CA ILE A 350 -4.76 -5.50 -22.07
C ILE A 350 -4.95 -6.81 -22.81
N ASP A 351 -5.32 -6.75 -24.09
CA ASP A 351 -5.64 -7.95 -24.87
C ASP A 351 -4.37 -8.72 -25.33
N LEU A 352 -3.19 -8.13 -25.14
CA LEU A 352 -1.88 -8.72 -25.46
C LEU A 352 -1.06 -8.89 -24.16
N GLY A 353 -0.16 -9.88 -24.15
CA GLY A 353 0.78 -10.11 -23.06
C GLY A 353 0.39 -11.24 -22.10
N TYR A 354 1.17 -11.42 -21.03
CA TYR A 354 1.06 -12.55 -20.12
C TYR A 354 1.39 -12.14 -18.67
N ASN A 355 0.95 -12.94 -17.70
CA ASN A 355 1.28 -12.74 -16.29
C ASN A 355 0.82 -11.39 -15.71
N ASN A 356 -0.32 -10.86 -16.17
CA ASN A 356 -0.92 -9.66 -15.61
C ASN A 356 -1.77 -10.04 -14.40
N GLY A 357 -1.14 -10.34 -13.26
CA GLY A 357 -1.83 -10.87 -12.09
C GLY A 357 -2.58 -9.82 -11.27
N GLY A 358 -3.57 -10.25 -10.49
CA GLY A 358 -4.22 -9.40 -9.50
C GLY A 358 -3.30 -9.16 -8.30
N THR A 359 -3.16 -10.18 -7.47
CA THR A 359 -2.38 -10.15 -6.23
C THR A 359 -1.39 -11.32 -6.21
N TYR A 360 -0.10 -11.02 -6.13
CA TYR A 360 0.97 -12.00 -6.05
C TYR A 360 1.73 -11.83 -4.73
N LEU A 361 1.64 -12.83 -3.85
CA LEU A 361 2.29 -12.87 -2.53
C LEU A 361 3.31 -14.00 -2.50
N SER A 362 4.57 -13.67 -2.74
CA SER A 362 5.69 -14.60 -2.63
C SER A 362 6.48 -14.34 -1.36
N MET A 363 6.74 -15.39 -0.57
CA MET A 363 7.50 -15.31 0.68
C MET A 363 7.00 -14.13 1.55
N THR A 364 5.69 -14.03 1.69
CA THR A 364 5.00 -12.95 2.43
C THR A 364 4.11 -13.57 3.49
N GLN A 365 4.19 -13.05 4.72
CA GLN A 365 3.34 -13.44 5.83
C GLN A 365 2.25 -12.39 6.03
N VAL A 366 0.99 -12.81 5.94
CA VAL A 366 -0.20 -11.98 6.24
C VAL A 366 -0.84 -12.56 7.48
N LYS A 367 -0.83 -11.83 8.60
CA LYS A 367 -1.17 -12.39 9.91
C LYS A 367 -2.03 -11.47 10.76
N THR A 368 -3.04 -12.03 11.41
CA THR A 368 -3.76 -11.36 12.51
C THR A 368 -3.53 -12.16 13.80
N THR A 369 -3.08 -11.52 14.87
CA THR A 369 -2.77 -12.22 16.14
C THR A 369 -3.97 -12.32 17.10
N GLY A 370 -4.98 -11.47 16.92
CA GLY A 370 -6.20 -11.43 17.72
C GLY A 370 -7.45 -11.79 16.88
N THR A 371 -8.40 -10.85 16.83
CA THR A 371 -9.72 -11.02 16.21
C THR A 371 -9.85 -10.48 14.78
N GLY A 372 -8.79 -9.88 14.25
CA GLY A 372 -8.79 -9.31 12.90
C GLY A 372 -9.06 -10.36 11.82
N SER A 373 -9.93 -10.02 10.86
CA SER A 373 -10.15 -10.83 9.66
C SER A 373 -9.08 -10.54 8.59
N ILE A 374 -8.82 -11.52 7.73
CA ILE A 374 -7.94 -11.34 6.56
C ILE A 374 -8.78 -11.50 5.29
N THR A 375 -8.73 -10.51 4.40
CA THR A 375 -9.34 -10.56 3.06
C THR A 375 -8.29 -10.32 1.99
N ILE A 376 -8.11 -11.28 1.07
CA ILE A 376 -7.18 -11.18 -0.06
C ILE A 376 -7.98 -11.33 -1.35
N ASN A 377 -8.04 -10.26 -2.13
CA ASN A 377 -8.70 -10.21 -3.42
C ASN A 377 -7.68 -10.00 -4.53
N GLY A 378 -7.84 -10.74 -5.62
CA GLY A 378 -6.99 -10.61 -6.80
C GLY A 378 -7.80 -10.79 -8.07
N THR A 379 -7.86 -9.76 -8.91
CA THR A 379 -8.46 -9.84 -10.24
C THR A 379 -7.37 -9.69 -11.28
N ALA A 380 -7.15 -10.71 -12.09
CA ALA A 380 -6.16 -10.65 -13.16
C ALA A 380 -6.56 -9.67 -14.28
N GLY A 381 -5.56 -9.29 -15.07
CA GLY A 381 -5.70 -8.53 -16.32
C GLY A 381 -6.17 -9.40 -17.51
N SER A 382 -6.66 -8.76 -18.58
CA SER A 382 -7.22 -9.45 -19.76
C SER A 382 -6.20 -9.96 -20.79
N GLY A 383 -4.96 -10.22 -20.38
CA GLY A 383 -3.88 -10.71 -21.25
C GLY A 383 -4.18 -12.05 -21.92
N GLN A 384 -3.22 -12.61 -22.66
CA GLN A 384 -3.39 -13.90 -23.31
C GLN A 384 -3.27 -15.06 -22.30
N THR A 385 -2.09 -15.24 -21.71
CA THR A 385 -1.76 -16.41 -20.88
C THR A 385 -1.34 -16.05 -19.46
N GLN A 386 -1.52 -17.01 -18.55
CA GLN A 386 -1.01 -16.96 -17.18
C GLN A 386 -1.45 -15.72 -16.38
N ASN A 387 -2.63 -15.15 -16.64
CA ASN A 387 -3.12 -14.03 -15.83
C ASN A 387 -3.87 -14.60 -14.62
N LEU A 388 -3.20 -14.55 -13.48
CA LEU A 388 -3.61 -15.19 -12.23
C LEU A 388 -4.32 -14.20 -11.32
N GLY A 389 -5.43 -14.59 -10.70
CA GLY A 389 -6.17 -13.76 -9.76
C GLY A 389 -5.34 -13.51 -8.49
N VAL A 390 -5.23 -14.54 -7.65
CA VAL A 390 -4.39 -14.55 -6.44
C VAL A 390 -3.33 -15.64 -6.55
N VAL A 391 -2.10 -15.33 -6.18
CA VAL A 391 -1.01 -16.30 -6.06
C VAL A 391 -0.38 -16.20 -4.68
N LEU A 392 -0.34 -17.32 -3.97
CA LEU A 392 0.48 -17.51 -2.78
C LEU A 392 1.65 -18.41 -3.16
N ASN A 393 2.88 -17.93 -3.01
CA ASN A 393 4.07 -18.64 -3.49
C ASN A 393 5.20 -18.60 -2.44
N GLY A 394 5.98 -19.67 -2.41
CA GLY A 394 7.26 -19.72 -1.70
C GLY A 394 7.16 -20.29 -0.28
N PRO A 395 8.26 -20.87 0.23
CA PRO A 395 8.26 -21.74 1.42
C PRO A 395 8.01 -20.99 2.75
N MET A 396 8.06 -19.65 2.72
CA MET A 396 7.74 -18.78 3.86
C MET A 396 6.40 -18.04 3.68
N GLY A 397 5.65 -18.34 2.61
CA GLY A 397 4.33 -17.76 2.38
C GLY A 397 3.32 -18.28 3.40
N LEU A 398 2.72 -17.39 4.17
CA LEU A 398 1.75 -17.74 5.21
C LEU A 398 0.62 -16.72 5.24
N VAL A 399 -0.62 -17.19 5.18
CA VAL A 399 -1.80 -16.39 5.53
C VAL A 399 -2.39 -17.00 6.79
N SER A 400 -2.44 -16.27 7.91
CA SER A 400 -2.86 -16.88 9.19
C SER A 400 -3.65 -15.97 10.11
N SER A 401 -4.72 -16.52 10.68
CA SER A 401 -5.53 -15.89 11.73
C SER A 401 -5.83 -16.88 12.85
N ASN A 402 -5.98 -16.37 14.07
CA ASN A 402 -6.44 -17.18 15.19
C ASN A 402 -7.97 -17.32 15.17
N THR A 403 -8.70 -16.21 15.15
CA THR A 403 -10.17 -16.20 15.28
C THR A 403 -10.92 -15.42 14.22
N GLY A 404 -10.26 -14.48 13.52
CA GLY A 404 -10.90 -13.74 12.43
C GLY A 404 -10.90 -14.55 11.14
N SER A 405 -12.01 -14.50 10.40
CA SER A 405 -12.14 -15.27 9.15
C SER A 405 -11.03 -14.94 8.15
N ILE A 406 -10.54 -15.93 7.42
CA ILE A 406 -9.64 -15.77 6.28
C ILE A 406 -10.46 -15.94 5.00
N GLN A 407 -10.52 -14.91 4.16
CA GLN A 407 -11.22 -14.92 2.88
C GLN A 407 -10.24 -14.64 1.74
N ILE A 408 -10.16 -15.53 0.77
CA ILE A 408 -9.32 -15.37 -0.43
C ILE A 408 -10.19 -15.51 -1.68
N THR A 409 -10.28 -14.44 -2.46
CA THR A 409 -11.02 -14.43 -3.73
C THR A 409 -10.09 -14.11 -4.89
N GLY A 410 -9.99 -15.03 -5.85
CA GLY A 410 -9.14 -14.87 -7.01
C GLY A 410 -9.91 -15.08 -8.31
N VAL A 411 -9.78 -14.14 -9.23
CA VAL A 411 -10.38 -14.20 -10.57
C VAL A 411 -9.28 -14.13 -11.61
N GLY A 412 -9.01 -15.27 -12.27
CA GLY A 412 -8.19 -15.34 -13.46
C GLY A 412 -8.91 -14.69 -14.63
N LYS A 413 -8.16 -14.18 -15.59
CA LYS A 413 -8.69 -13.58 -16.81
C LYS A 413 -7.79 -13.90 -17.99
N GLY A 414 -8.26 -13.63 -19.18
CA GLY A 414 -7.46 -13.73 -20.39
C GLY A 414 -8.06 -14.66 -21.43
N THR A 415 -7.46 -14.63 -22.61
CA THR A 415 -8.03 -15.21 -23.83
C THR A 415 -7.45 -16.58 -24.19
N GLU A 416 -6.30 -16.95 -23.61
CA GLU A 416 -5.60 -18.20 -23.90
C GLU A 416 -5.45 -19.11 -22.66
N GLN A 417 -4.27 -19.68 -22.41
CA GLN A 417 -4.10 -20.77 -21.43
C GLN A 417 -3.60 -20.28 -20.07
N GLY A 418 -3.85 -21.09 -19.04
CA GLY A 418 -3.19 -20.94 -17.74
C GLY A 418 -3.75 -19.81 -16.87
N ASN A 419 -4.95 -19.32 -17.13
CA ASN A 419 -5.51 -18.20 -16.39
C ASN A 419 -6.28 -18.69 -15.17
N MET A 420 -5.61 -18.74 -14.02
CA MET A 420 -6.15 -19.34 -12.80
C MET A 420 -6.78 -18.30 -11.87
N GLY A 421 -7.83 -18.69 -11.15
CA GLY A 421 -8.40 -17.89 -10.08
C GLY A 421 -7.41 -17.74 -8.92
N ILE A 422 -7.05 -18.87 -8.31
CA ILE A 422 -6.15 -18.92 -7.16
C ILE A 422 -5.08 -20.01 -7.38
N SER A 423 -3.81 -19.69 -7.13
CA SER A 423 -2.73 -20.68 -6.97
C SER A 423 -2.10 -20.59 -5.58
N ILE A 424 -2.05 -21.70 -4.86
CA ILE A 424 -1.30 -21.87 -3.60
C ILE A 424 -0.18 -22.87 -3.87
N GLU A 425 1.05 -22.39 -3.84
CA GLU A 425 2.17 -23.16 -4.37
C GLU A 425 3.49 -22.94 -3.63
N THR A 426 4.45 -23.83 -3.92
CA THR A 426 5.84 -23.79 -3.44
C THR A 426 5.95 -23.69 -1.92
N GLY A 427 5.13 -24.45 -1.18
CA GLY A 427 5.19 -24.51 0.29
C GLY A 427 4.40 -23.43 1.02
N SER A 428 3.69 -22.56 0.29
CA SER A 428 2.83 -21.54 0.90
C SER A 428 1.59 -22.12 1.57
N GLN A 429 1.16 -21.51 2.68
CA GLN A 429 0.13 -22.07 3.57
C GLN A 429 -0.94 -21.05 3.95
N VAL A 430 -2.17 -21.52 4.11
CA VAL A 430 -3.30 -20.76 4.69
C VAL A 430 -3.74 -21.46 5.97
N VAL A 431 -3.60 -20.80 7.12
CA VAL A 431 -3.66 -21.44 8.44
C VAL A 431 -4.57 -20.68 9.41
N ALA A 432 -5.67 -21.30 9.82
CA ALA A 432 -6.43 -20.89 10.98
C ALA A 432 -5.89 -21.62 12.22
N THR A 433 -5.26 -20.89 13.15
CA THR A 433 -4.65 -21.46 14.38
C THR A 433 -5.62 -21.52 15.55
N GLY A 434 -6.92 -21.48 15.27
CA GLY A 434 -7.99 -21.39 16.25
C GLY A 434 -9.34 -21.57 15.56
N ALA A 435 -10.33 -20.78 15.94
CA ALA A 435 -11.71 -20.90 15.46
C ALA A 435 -12.00 -20.15 14.14
N ALA A 436 -11.01 -19.54 13.49
CA ALA A 436 -11.19 -18.82 12.23
C ALA A 436 -11.66 -19.74 11.10
N ASP A 437 -12.76 -19.40 10.43
CA ASP A 437 -13.15 -20.04 9.17
C ASP A 437 -12.23 -19.59 8.03
N ILE A 438 -11.96 -20.51 7.10
CA ILE A 438 -11.20 -20.26 5.87
C ILE A 438 -12.14 -20.41 4.69
N THR A 439 -12.29 -19.35 3.88
CA THR A 439 -13.06 -19.37 2.63
C THR A 439 -12.14 -19.01 1.46
N ILE A 440 -12.06 -19.88 0.47
CA ILE A 440 -11.24 -19.73 -0.74
C ILE A 440 -12.16 -19.86 -1.95
N HIS A 441 -12.28 -18.79 -2.73
CA HIS A 441 -13.12 -18.74 -3.93
C HIS A 441 -12.27 -18.36 -5.15
N GLY A 442 -11.99 -19.35 -6.00
CA GLY A 442 -11.22 -19.15 -7.22
C GLY A 442 -12.07 -19.34 -8.47
N THR A 443 -12.07 -18.35 -9.35
CA THR A 443 -12.65 -18.44 -10.71
C THR A 443 -11.56 -18.33 -11.76
N GLY A 444 -11.35 -19.37 -12.55
CA GLY A 444 -10.44 -19.37 -13.70
C GLY A 444 -10.95 -18.49 -14.85
N GLY A 445 -10.05 -18.05 -15.72
CA GLY A 445 -10.38 -17.19 -16.86
C GLY A 445 -11.15 -17.90 -17.98
N ASN A 446 -11.80 -17.11 -18.84
CA ASN A 446 -12.59 -17.55 -20.00
C ASN A 446 -11.75 -18.03 -21.21
N GLY A 447 -10.47 -18.34 -20.99
CA GLY A 447 -9.53 -18.66 -22.05
C GLY A 447 -9.77 -20.05 -22.66
N THR A 448 -8.70 -20.69 -23.13
CA THR A 448 -8.79 -21.99 -23.81
C THR A 448 -8.62 -23.18 -22.85
N SER A 449 -7.38 -23.47 -22.44
CA SER A 449 -7.04 -24.65 -21.62
C SER A 449 -6.32 -24.25 -20.33
N LEU A 450 -6.31 -25.15 -19.33
CA LEU A 450 -5.60 -24.93 -18.06
C LEU A 450 -6.07 -23.67 -17.31
N ASN A 451 -7.35 -23.31 -17.43
CA ASN A 451 -7.92 -22.19 -16.68
C ASN A 451 -8.57 -22.74 -15.41
N LEU A 452 -7.79 -22.85 -14.33
CA LEU A 452 -8.23 -23.45 -13.09
C LEU A 452 -8.96 -22.46 -12.18
N GLY A 453 -9.97 -22.93 -11.44
CA GLY A 453 -10.58 -22.13 -10.37
C GLY A 453 -9.60 -21.95 -9.21
N VAL A 454 -9.31 -23.04 -8.51
CA VAL A 454 -8.34 -23.10 -7.40
C VAL A 454 -7.35 -24.22 -7.66
N ALA A 455 -6.06 -23.95 -7.49
CA ALA A 455 -5.04 -24.99 -7.46
C ALA A 455 -4.17 -24.90 -6.20
N ILE A 456 -3.93 -26.05 -5.58
CA ILE A 456 -2.99 -26.23 -4.48
C ILE A 456 -1.92 -27.21 -4.97
N THR A 457 -0.72 -26.71 -5.24
CA THR A 457 0.30 -27.47 -5.94
C THR A 457 1.65 -27.36 -5.25
N THR A 458 2.55 -28.31 -5.53
CA THR A 458 3.88 -28.40 -4.93
C THR A 458 3.86 -28.82 -3.46
N GLN A 459 4.80 -29.69 -3.11
CA GLN A 459 4.91 -30.24 -1.77
C GLN A 459 4.96 -29.15 -0.69
N GLY A 460 4.20 -29.37 0.38
CA GLY A 460 4.14 -28.49 1.55
C GLY A 460 3.13 -27.36 1.43
N SER A 461 2.54 -27.13 0.25
CA SER A 461 1.45 -26.17 0.10
C SER A 461 0.14 -26.71 0.64
N GLY A 462 -0.65 -25.87 1.31
CA GLY A 462 -1.90 -26.34 1.85
C GLY A 462 -2.73 -25.34 2.64
N VAL A 463 -3.88 -25.84 3.08
CA VAL A 463 -4.86 -25.12 3.88
C VAL A 463 -5.11 -25.93 5.15
N SER A 464 -5.05 -25.30 6.32
CA SER A 464 -5.37 -26.00 7.57
C SER A 464 -6.11 -25.12 8.55
N SER A 465 -7.04 -25.72 9.29
CA SER A 465 -7.73 -25.06 10.39
C SER A 465 -7.75 -25.92 11.65
N GLU A 466 -7.49 -25.30 12.81
CA GLU A 466 -7.57 -26.01 14.08
C GLU A 466 -9.02 -26.24 14.54
N GLY A 467 -9.89 -25.24 14.41
CA GLY A 467 -11.27 -25.29 14.90
C GLY A 467 -12.32 -24.75 13.94
N GLY A 468 -11.97 -23.81 13.05
CA GLY A 468 -12.89 -23.28 12.04
C GLY A 468 -13.06 -24.22 10.84
N SER A 469 -14.10 -23.99 10.05
CA SER A 469 -14.38 -24.75 8.83
C SER A 469 -13.54 -24.25 7.65
N VAL A 470 -13.32 -25.11 6.65
CA VAL A 470 -12.60 -24.80 5.42
C VAL A 470 -13.56 -24.95 4.24
N PHE A 471 -13.83 -23.86 3.54
CA PHE A 471 -14.67 -23.81 2.35
C PHE A 471 -13.82 -23.44 1.13
N ILE A 472 -13.76 -24.32 0.14
CA ILE A 472 -13.03 -24.08 -1.11
C ILE A 472 -13.98 -24.25 -2.28
N THR A 473 -14.19 -23.18 -3.02
CA THR A 473 -14.94 -23.20 -4.28
C THR A 473 -14.02 -22.86 -5.43
N GLY A 474 -13.92 -23.77 -6.38
CA GLY A 474 -13.12 -23.61 -7.59
C GLY A 474 -14.00 -23.74 -8.83
N ILE A 475 -14.05 -22.68 -9.65
CA ILE A 475 -14.82 -22.64 -10.89
C ILE A 475 -13.86 -22.41 -12.05
N ALA A 476 -13.77 -23.33 -13.00
CA ALA A 476 -13.11 -23.09 -14.26
C ALA A 476 -14.08 -22.44 -15.27
N GLN A 477 -13.57 -21.66 -16.22
CA GLN A 477 -14.37 -21.04 -17.29
C GLN A 477 -13.78 -21.21 -18.70
N GLY A 478 -12.73 -22.01 -18.84
CA GLY A 478 -12.08 -22.23 -20.14
C GLY A 478 -12.95 -23.00 -21.12
N SER A 479 -12.69 -22.81 -22.40
CA SER A 479 -13.51 -23.34 -23.50
C SER A 479 -13.03 -24.68 -24.09
N ASN A 480 -11.78 -25.08 -23.83
CA ASN A 480 -11.14 -26.27 -24.40
C ASN A 480 -10.79 -27.30 -23.32
N ASN A 481 -9.54 -27.80 -23.22
CA ASN A 481 -9.18 -28.95 -22.37
C ASN A 481 -8.60 -28.57 -21.00
N SER A 482 -8.62 -29.52 -20.07
CA SER A 482 -7.94 -29.41 -18.76
C SER A 482 -8.36 -28.19 -17.94
N ASN A 483 -9.62 -27.75 -18.07
CA ASN A 483 -10.19 -26.65 -17.30
C ASN A 483 -10.84 -27.21 -16.04
N GLN A 484 -10.11 -27.13 -14.92
CA GLN A 484 -10.47 -27.81 -13.67
C GLN A 484 -10.97 -26.82 -12.62
N GLY A 485 -12.09 -27.13 -11.97
CA GLY A 485 -12.61 -26.29 -10.89
C GLY A 485 -11.62 -26.20 -9.74
N PHE A 486 -11.29 -27.35 -9.16
CA PHE A 486 -10.32 -27.51 -8.09
C PHE A 486 -9.25 -28.55 -8.47
N ASN A 487 -7.98 -28.23 -8.23
CA ASN A 487 -6.85 -29.14 -8.43
C ASN A 487 -5.94 -29.18 -7.20
N MET A 488 -5.59 -30.40 -6.76
CA MET A 488 -4.61 -30.62 -5.70
C MET A 488 -3.64 -31.74 -6.08
N ASN A 489 -2.34 -31.50 -5.88
CA ASN A 489 -1.25 -32.37 -6.31
C ASN A 489 -0.50 -33.05 -5.14
N GLU A 490 0.48 -33.88 -5.47
CA GLU A 490 1.28 -34.66 -4.54
C GLU A 490 1.95 -33.77 -3.46
N GLY A 491 1.89 -34.23 -2.20
CA GLY A 491 2.48 -33.55 -1.05
C GLY A 491 1.75 -32.28 -0.60
N CYS A 492 0.58 -31.97 -1.17
CA CYS A 492 -0.30 -30.88 -0.73
C CYS A 492 -1.33 -31.37 0.28
N TYR A 493 -1.93 -30.44 1.04
CA TYR A 493 -2.95 -30.81 2.02
C TYR A 493 -4.10 -29.79 2.17
N VAL A 494 -5.28 -30.29 2.53
CA VAL A 494 -6.39 -29.52 3.12
C VAL A 494 -6.82 -30.26 4.38
N LYS A 495 -6.73 -29.64 5.55
CA LYS A 495 -7.00 -30.35 6.81
C LYS A 495 -7.73 -29.55 7.88
N THR A 496 -8.47 -30.25 8.73
CA THR A 496 -8.97 -29.72 10.00
C THR A 496 -8.53 -30.63 11.15
N THR A 497 -8.08 -30.06 12.28
CA THR A 497 -7.66 -30.87 13.45
C THR A 497 -8.71 -30.94 14.56
N GLY A 498 -9.82 -30.21 14.41
CA GLY A 498 -10.96 -30.20 15.33
C GLY A 498 -12.24 -30.64 14.64
N SER A 499 -13.36 -30.00 15.00
CA SER A 499 -14.69 -30.29 14.46
C SER A 499 -15.07 -29.47 13.22
N GLY A 500 -14.15 -28.65 12.71
CA GLY A 500 -14.38 -27.84 11.50
C GLY A 500 -14.63 -28.70 10.28
N VAL A 501 -15.66 -28.37 9.49
CA VAL A 501 -16.03 -29.08 8.26
C VAL A 501 -15.08 -28.68 7.14
N ILE A 502 -14.73 -29.62 6.26
CA ILE A 502 -14.06 -29.35 4.99
C ILE A 502 -15.11 -29.45 3.88
N THR A 503 -15.29 -28.38 3.11
CA THR A 503 -16.12 -28.38 1.90
C THR A 503 -15.28 -27.99 0.69
N ILE A 504 -15.22 -28.84 -0.31
CA ILE A 504 -14.52 -28.60 -1.58
C ILE A 504 -15.51 -28.76 -2.72
N ASP A 505 -15.86 -27.64 -3.36
CA ASP A 505 -16.76 -27.58 -4.50
C ASP A 505 -15.99 -27.18 -5.76
N GLY A 506 -15.76 -28.14 -6.65
CA GLY A 506 -15.07 -27.95 -7.92
C GLY A 506 -16.02 -28.04 -9.11
N THR A 507 -16.02 -27.03 -9.97
CA THR A 507 -16.77 -27.02 -11.24
C THR A 507 -15.81 -26.85 -12.43
N GLY A 508 -15.71 -27.88 -13.28
CA GLY A 508 -14.98 -27.84 -14.55
C GLY A 508 -15.76 -27.07 -15.62
N SER A 509 -15.14 -26.80 -16.78
CA SER A 509 -15.77 -26.04 -17.87
C SER A 509 -15.32 -26.47 -19.27
N GLY A 510 -16.11 -26.12 -20.28
CA GLY A 510 -15.69 -26.16 -21.69
C GLY A 510 -16.02 -27.45 -22.44
N ALA A 511 -16.07 -27.37 -23.77
CA ALA A 511 -16.19 -28.53 -24.65
C ALA A 511 -14.79 -29.09 -24.93
N GLY A 512 -14.52 -30.32 -24.52
CA GLY A 512 -13.17 -30.90 -24.59
C GLY A 512 -12.99 -32.05 -23.60
N ASN A 513 -11.73 -32.36 -23.29
CA ASN A 513 -11.31 -33.45 -22.41
C ASN A 513 -10.69 -32.92 -21.11
N SER A 514 -10.77 -33.72 -20.05
CA SER A 514 -10.15 -33.43 -18.73
C SER A 514 -10.67 -32.15 -18.04
N ASN A 515 -11.89 -31.73 -18.37
CA ASN A 515 -12.61 -30.61 -17.77
C ASN A 515 -13.33 -31.07 -16.51
N MET A 516 -12.54 -31.27 -15.46
CA MET A 516 -12.97 -31.93 -14.24
C MET A 516 -13.46 -30.94 -13.17
N GLY A 517 -14.36 -31.40 -12.29
CA GLY A 517 -14.80 -30.62 -11.15
C GLY A 517 -13.69 -30.47 -10.10
N ALA A 518 -13.42 -31.53 -9.35
CA ALA A 518 -12.41 -31.61 -8.31
C ALA A 518 -11.40 -32.73 -8.59
N VAL A 519 -10.11 -32.39 -8.58
CA VAL A 519 -9.00 -33.27 -8.98
C VAL A 519 -8.00 -33.43 -7.83
N PHE A 520 -7.72 -34.67 -7.46
CA PHE A 520 -6.77 -35.04 -6.41
C PHE A 520 -5.77 -36.06 -6.97
N THR A 521 -4.50 -35.68 -7.08
CA THR A 521 -3.46 -36.55 -7.67
C THR A 521 -2.20 -36.59 -6.80
N GLY A 522 -1.78 -37.77 -6.35
CA GLY A 522 -0.47 -37.96 -5.71
C GLY A 522 -0.49 -38.71 -4.37
N LYS A 523 0.54 -39.56 -4.16
CA LYS A 523 0.59 -40.58 -3.10
C LYS A 523 0.69 -40.04 -1.68
N THR A 524 1.05 -38.76 -1.55
CA THR A 524 1.25 -38.07 -0.27
C THR A 524 0.32 -36.87 -0.11
N LEU A 525 -0.69 -36.76 -0.97
CA LEU A 525 -1.76 -35.76 -0.83
C LEU A 525 -2.68 -36.12 0.35
N GLU A 526 -3.10 -35.12 1.11
CA GLU A 526 -3.95 -35.28 2.30
C GLU A 526 -5.18 -34.35 2.28
N VAL A 527 -6.38 -34.93 2.39
CA VAL A 527 -7.62 -34.23 2.75
C VAL A 527 -8.17 -34.88 4.01
N THR A 528 -7.91 -34.29 5.17
CA THR A 528 -8.16 -34.96 6.46
C THR A 528 -8.87 -34.09 7.46
N SER A 529 -9.74 -34.71 8.25
CA SER A 529 -10.43 -34.06 9.37
C SER A 529 -10.35 -34.97 10.60
N VAL A 530 -10.43 -34.39 11.81
CA VAL A 530 -10.63 -35.19 13.03
C VAL A 530 -12.11 -35.48 13.19
N ASP A 531 -12.91 -34.48 13.59
CA ASP A 531 -14.32 -34.67 13.92
C ASP A 531 -15.29 -34.03 12.92
N GLY A 532 -14.83 -33.12 12.07
CA GLY A 532 -15.69 -32.47 11.07
C GLY A 532 -15.88 -33.32 9.82
N ASP A 533 -17.03 -33.15 9.16
CA ASP A 533 -17.30 -33.81 7.88
C ASP A 533 -16.35 -33.33 6.77
N ILE A 534 -16.11 -34.19 5.80
CA ILE A 534 -15.44 -33.86 4.54
C ILE A 534 -16.45 -33.99 3.42
N ASN A 535 -16.85 -32.86 2.84
CA ASN A 535 -17.79 -32.78 1.73
C ASN A 535 -17.04 -32.38 0.46
N ILE A 536 -17.00 -33.26 -0.53
CA ILE A 536 -16.36 -33.01 -1.84
C ILE A 536 -17.44 -33.09 -2.92
N THR A 537 -17.75 -31.97 -3.55
CA THR A 537 -18.61 -31.92 -4.73
C THR A 537 -17.77 -31.62 -5.95
N GLY A 538 -17.82 -32.48 -6.94
CA GLY A 538 -17.20 -32.24 -8.23
C GLY A 538 -18.24 -32.26 -9.34
N THR A 539 -18.26 -31.21 -10.17
CA THR A 539 -19.09 -31.15 -11.39
C THR A 539 -18.21 -31.03 -12.61
N GLY A 540 -18.19 -32.08 -13.44
CA GLY A 540 -17.55 -32.07 -14.75
C GLY A 540 -18.54 -31.48 -15.75
N ALA A 541 -18.06 -30.63 -16.67
CA ALA A 541 -18.93 -29.93 -17.63
C ALA A 541 -18.58 -30.20 -19.10
N GLY A 542 -17.58 -31.05 -19.37
CA GLY A 542 -17.12 -31.32 -20.74
C GLY A 542 -17.83 -32.45 -21.46
N ALA A 543 -18.07 -32.26 -22.76
CA ALA A 543 -18.71 -33.26 -23.63
C ALA A 543 -17.78 -34.35 -24.18
N GLY A 544 -16.46 -34.26 -23.96
CA GLY A 544 -15.46 -35.24 -24.40
C GLY A 544 -15.14 -36.34 -23.37
N PRO A 545 -14.20 -37.26 -23.64
CA PRO A 545 -13.71 -38.23 -22.66
C PRO A 545 -12.96 -37.58 -21.47
N SER A 546 -12.89 -38.32 -20.36
CA SER A 546 -12.16 -37.94 -19.14
C SER A 546 -12.68 -36.70 -18.40
N ASN A 547 -13.96 -36.36 -18.57
CA ASN A 547 -14.63 -35.30 -17.82
C ASN A 547 -15.32 -35.86 -16.58
N SER A 548 -14.59 -35.98 -15.49
CA SER A 548 -15.11 -36.43 -14.20
C SER A 548 -15.59 -35.27 -13.35
N GLY A 549 -16.65 -35.44 -12.57
CA GLY A 549 -16.96 -34.54 -11.46
C GLY A 549 -15.83 -34.56 -10.44
N VAL A 550 -15.56 -35.74 -9.87
CA VAL A 550 -14.46 -35.99 -8.94
C VAL A 550 -13.47 -36.97 -9.58
N TYR A 551 -12.20 -36.59 -9.65
CA TYR A 551 -11.11 -37.45 -10.10
C TYR A 551 -10.07 -37.62 -9.00
N ILE A 552 -9.82 -38.87 -8.61
CA ILE A 552 -8.90 -39.23 -7.54
C ILE A 552 -7.91 -40.24 -8.08
N GLN A 553 -6.63 -39.89 -8.12
CA GLN A 553 -5.56 -40.75 -8.60
C GLN A 553 -4.42 -40.84 -7.58
N TYR A 554 -4.23 -42.06 -7.05
CA TYR A 554 -3.21 -42.38 -6.05
C TYR A 554 -3.24 -41.45 -4.82
N PRO A 555 -4.40 -41.14 -4.18
CA PRO A 555 -4.39 -40.24 -3.03
C PRO A 555 -3.60 -40.84 -1.87
N GLY A 556 -2.98 -39.99 -1.05
CA GLY A 556 -2.42 -40.42 0.23
C GLY A 556 -3.51 -40.73 1.25
N ALA A 557 -4.27 -39.71 1.64
CA ALA A 557 -5.43 -39.85 2.52
C ALA A 557 -6.56 -38.87 2.14
N ILE A 558 -7.78 -39.39 2.01
CA ILE A 558 -9.01 -38.59 2.04
C ILE A 558 -9.89 -39.26 3.10
N GLY A 559 -9.98 -38.67 4.31
CA GLY A 559 -10.56 -39.39 5.44
C GLY A 559 -10.69 -38.61 6.74
N THR A 560 -11.64 -39.04 7.57
CA THR A 560 -11.79 -38.58 8.96
C THR A 560 -11.11 -39.57 9.92
N THR A 561 -10.63 -39.08 11.07
CA THR A 561 -10.02 -39.92 12.11
C THR A 561 -10.86 -40.08 13.38
N GLY A 562 -11.86 -39.20 13.55
CA GLY A 562 -12.83 -39.18 14.65
C GLY A 562 -14.25 -39.43 14.14
N SER A 563 -15.17 -38.54 14.52
CA SER A 563 -16.62 -38.75 14.35
C SER A 563 -17.23 -38.29 13.02
N GLY A 564 -16.49 -37.50 12.21
CA GLY A 564 -17.01 -36.94 10.95
C GLY A 564 -17.16 -37.97 9.83
N GLU A 565 -18.00 -37.65 8.84
CA GLU A 565 -18.23 -38.47 7.65
C GLU A 565 -17.47 -37.95 6.42
N VAL A 566 -17.27 -38.81 5.41
CA VAL A 566 -16.71 -38.43 4.11
C VAL A 566 -17.78 -38.57 3.04
N ASN A 567 -18.23 -37.43 2.51
CA ASN A 567 -19.27 -37.33 1.49
C ASN A 567 -18.64 -36.88 0.16
N ILE A 568 -18.73 -37.72 -0.87
CA ILE A 568 -18.21 -37.41 -2.21
C ILE A 568 -19.36 -37.45 -3.22
N THR A 569 -19.66 -36.30 -3.80
CA THR A 569 -20.67 -36.13 -4.86
C THR A 569 -19.97 -35.93 -6.20
N ASN A 570 -20.13 -36.90 -7.10
CA ASN A 570 -19.54 -36.89 -8.44
C ASN A 570 -20.63 -36.62 -9.49
N ASN A 571 -20.72 -35.39 -9.97
CA ASN A 571 -21.62 -34.99 -11.04
C ASN A 571 -20.88 -35.03 -12.38
N THR A 572 -21.25 -35.96 -13.26
CA THR A 572 -20.73 -36.05 -14.63
C THR A 572 -21.82 -35.68 -15.65
N PRO A 573 -21.46 -35.14 -16.82
CA PRO A 573 -22.39 -34.90 -17.93
C PRO A 573 -23.10 -36.16 -18.43
#